data_AF-A0A0K0D6W0-F1
#
_entry.id   AF-A0A0K0D6W0-F1
#
_cell.length_a   1.000
_cell.length_b   1.000
_cell.length_c   1.000
_cell.angle_alpha   90.00
_cell.angle_beta   90.00
_cell.angle_gamma   90.00
#
_symmetry.space_group_name_H-M   'P 1'
#
loop_
_entity.id
_entity.type
_entity.pdbx_description
1 polymer ?
#
loop_
_entity_poly.entity_id
_entity_poly.type
_entity_poly.pdbx_seq_one_letter_code
_entity_poly.pdbx_strand_id
1 'polypeptide(L)'
;MSGREGRESCKKPFMTVRGEWNNVMMAKPAYGDEYLFIDVKAQPEMKKECVPVMQQGERESRRLWRHVTAALLRNRINVATTAKRLIEQRQRAEAKQRLEKGERWKTRYFSLTSNNTWVFNDPLEMRL
;
A
#
# COMPACT_ATOMS: atom_id res chain seq x y z
N MET A 1 13.31 -12.04 -11.17
CA MET A 1 13.69 -11.55 -9.83
C MET A 1 14.57 -12.61 -9.17
N SER A 2 15.59 -12.23 -8.41
CA SER A 2 16.47 -13.16 -7.69
C SER A 2 16.72 -12.62 -6.29
N GLY A 3 16.51 -13.43 -5.27
CA GLY A 3 16.68 -13.07 -3.86
C GLY A 3 17.42 -14.16 -3.08
N ARG A 4 18.12 -13.77 -2.02
CA ARG A 4 18.79 -14.68 -1.08
C ARG A 4 18.25 -14.41 0.31
N GLU A 5 17.79 -15.44 1.01
CA GLU A 5 17.31 -15.32 2.38
C GLU A 5 18.37 -15.84 3.36
N GLY A 6 18.64 -15.08 4.42
CA GLY A 6 19.64 -15.41 5.45
C GLY A 6 19.07 -15.18 6.85
N ARG A 7 19.63 -15.86 7.86
CA ARG A 7 19.42 -15.49 9.27
C ARG A 7 20.37 -14.33 9.61
N GLU A 8 19.93 -13.39 10.45
CA GLU A 8 20.71 -12.19 10.82
C GLU A 8 22.13 -12.49 11.35
N SER A 9 22.37 -13.70 11.87
CA SER A 9 23.67 -14.13 12.39
C SER A 9 24.56 -14.91 11.39
N CYS A 10 24.10 -15.23 10.18
CA CYS A 10 24.82 -16.12 9.25
C CYS A 10 25.06 -15.45 7.88
N LYS A 11 26.34 -15.37 7.46
CA LYS A 11 26.74 -14.84 6.13
C LYS A 11 26.31 -15.73 4.95
N LYS A 12 25.95 -17.00 5.19
CA LYS A 12 25.49 -17.91 4.13
C LYS A 12 23.96 -17.90 4.07
N PRO A 13 23.36 -17.66 2.89
CA PRO A 13 21.91 -17.74 2.74
C PRO A 13 21.45 -19.18 2.94
N PHE A 14 20.32 -19.36 3.61
CA PHE A 14 19.72 -20.69 3.80
C PHE A 14 18.88 -21.10 2.58
N MET A 15 18.46 -20.15 1.75
CA MET A 15 17.68 -20.38 0.53
C MET A 15 17.92 -19.30 -0.53
N THR A 16 17.85 -19.69 -1.80
CA THR A 16 17.82 -18.78 -2.95
C THR A 16 16.48 -18.93 -3.68
N VAL A 17 15.81 -17.82 -3.96
CA VAL A 17 14.55 -17.81 -4.73
C VAL A 17 14.81 -17.15 -6.08
N ARG A 18 14.36 -17.80 -7.15
CA ARG A 18 14.56 -17.37 -8.55
C ARG A 18 13.26 -17.48 -9.34
N GLY A 19 13.17 -16.74 -10.45
CA GLY A 19 12.04 -16.82 -11.37
C GLY A 19 11.34 -15.47 -11.56
N GLU A 20 10.05 -15.52 -11.82
CA GLU A 20 9.22 -14.38 -12.21
C GLU A 20 8.18 -14.11 -11.12
N TRP A 21 8.24 -12.92 -10.52
CA TRP A 21 7.33 -12.52 -9.42
C TRP A 21 5.85 -12.47 -9.84
N ASN A 22 5.58 -12.38 -11.15
CA ASN A 22 4.25 -12.33 -11.76
C ASN A 22 3.85 -13.66 -12.43
N ASN A 23 4.61 -14.73 -12.21
CA ASN A 23 4.38 -16.03 -12.84
C ASN A 23 4.86 -17.14 -11.88
N VAL A 24 5.97 -17.81 -12.19
CA VAL A 24 6.50 -18.92 -11.38
C VAL A 24 7.79 -18.51 -10.70
N MET A 25 7.87 -18.76 -9.39
CA MET A 25 9.11 -18.68 -8.62
C MET A 25 9.49 -20.05 -8.07
N MET A 26 10.78 -20.35 -8.12
CA MET A 26 11.41 -21.58 -7.65
C MET A 26 12.29 -21.26 -6.44
N ALA A 27 12.29 -22.16 -5.45
CA ALA A 27 13.14 -22.07 -4.27
C ALA A 27 14.20 -23.17 -4.29
N LYS A 28 15.46 -22.77 -4.08
CA LYS A 28 16.60 -23.67 -3.90
C LYS A 28 17.15 -23.52 -2.48
N PRO A 29 16.91 -24.49 -1.57
CA PRO A 29 17.51 -24.50 -0.25
C PRO A 29 19.02 -24.73 -0.36
N ALA A 30 19.77 -24.37 0.70
CA ALA A 30 21.22 -24.58 0.74
C ALA A 30 21.61 -26.07 0.66
N TYR A 31 20.75 -26.95 1.16
CA TYR A 31 20.87 -28.40 1.08
C TYR A 31 19.53 -28.96 0.57
N GLY A 32 19.55 -29.68 -0.55
CA GLY A 32 18.36 -30.26 -1.17
C GLY A 32 18.08 -29.72 -2.58
N ASP A 33 17.01 -30.22 -3.19
CA ASP A 33 16.65 -29.92 -4.57
C ASP A 33 15.84 -28.64 -4.73
N GLU A 34 15.86 -28.11 -5.96
CA GLU A 34 15.02 -26.97 -6.30
C GLU A 34 13.56 -27.42 -6.38
N TYR A 35 12.65 -26.62 -5.84
CA TYR A 35 11.21 -26.92 -5.88
C TYR A 35 10.39 -25.67 -6.21
N LEU A 36 9.17 -25.90 -6.67
CA LEU A 36 8.21 -24.83 -6.95
C LEU A 36 7.88 -24.09 -5.64
N PHE A 37 8.24 -22.81 -5.57
CA PHE A 37 7.93 -21.96 -4.43
C PHE A 37 6.50 -21.44 -4.53
N ILE A 38 6.17 -20.80 -5.65
CA ILE A 38 4.82 -20.30 -5.92
C ILE A 38 4.59 -20.20 -7.42
N ASP A 39 3.41 -20.66 -7.84
CA ASP A 39 2.81 -20.30 -9.12
C ASP A 39 1.71 -19.27 -8.86
N VAL A 40 2.00 -18.01 -9.18
CA VAL A 40 1.12 -16.87 -8.92
C VAL A 40 -0.17 -16.96 -9.71
N LYS A 41 -0.15 -17.54 -10.92
CA LYS A 41 -1.35 -17.67 -11.77
C LYS A 41 -2.29 -18.76 -11.28
N ALA A 42 -1.75 -19.76 -10.56
CA ALA A 42 -2.54 -20.80 -9.93
C ALA A 42 -3.20 -20.34 -8.61
N GLN A 43 -2.78 -19.22 -8.02
CA GLN A 43 -3.37 -18.72 -6.77
C GLN A 43 -4.66 -17.93 -7.02
N PRO A 44 -5.74 -18.18 -6.27
CA PRO A 44 -6.95 -17.38 -6.36
C PRO A 44 -6.72 -15.97 -5.79
N GLU A 45 -7.33 -14.96 -6.43
CA GLU A 45 -7.30 -13.60 -5.91
C GLU A 45 -8.22 -13.47 -4.70
N MET A 46 -7.66 -13.14 -3.54
CA MET A 46 -8.45 -12.77 -2.36
C MET A 46 -8.76 -11.27 -2.39
N LYS A 47 -10.01 -10.93 -2.70
CA LYS A 47 -10.45 -9.53 -2.76
C LYS A 47 -10.62 -8.95 -1.37
N LYS A 48 -10.09 -7.75 -1.16
CA LYS A 48 -10.34 -6.97 0.06
C LYS A 48 -11.80 -6.55 0.15
N GLU A 49 -12.44 -6.90 1.26
CA GLU A 49 -13.77 -6.40 1.62
C GLU A 49 -13.68 -4.96 2.12
N CYS A 50 -14.63 -4.13 1.70
CA CYS A 50 -14.75 -2.74 2.12
C CYS A 50 -16.22 -2.34 2.21
N VAL A 51 -16.54 -1.47 3.15
CA VAL A 51 -17.88 -0.90 3.26
C VAL A 51 -18.27 -0.13 1.98
N PRO A 52 -19.57 -0.04 1.66
CA PRO A 52 -20.06 0.69 0.48
C PRO A 52 -19.56 2.14 0.47
N VAL A 53 -19.30 2.68 -0.72
CA VAL A 53 -18.73 4.04 -0.90
C VAL A 53 -19.58 5.12 -0.24
N MET A 54 -20.91 4.95 -0.18
CA MET A 54 -21.83 5.88 0.49
C MET A 54 -21.62 5.94 2.01
N GLN A 55 -21.12 4.87 2.63
CA GLN A 55 -20.89 4.77 4.07
C GLN A 55 -19.44 5.15 4.46
N GLN A 56 -18.53 5.25 3.49
CA GLN A 56 -17.14 5.67 3.74
C GLN A 56 -17.05 7.15 4.09
N GLY A 57 -16.07 7.55 4.90
CA GLY A 57 -15.75 8.95 5.18
C GLY A 57 -15.25 9.71 3.96
N GLU A 58 -15.36 11.05 3.96
CA GLU A 58 -15.04 11.88 2.80
C GLU A 58 -13.60 11.74 2.27
N ARG A 59 -12.66 11.47 3.17
CA ARG A 59 -11.22 11.31 2.86
C ARG A 59 -10.79 9.85 2.70
N GLU A 60 -11.73 8.90 2.76
CA GLU A 60 -11.42 7.51 2.43
C GLU A 60 -11.26 7.32 0.92
N SER A 61 -10.27 6.50 0.52
CA SER A 61 -9.77 6.49 -0.86
C SER A 61 -10.85 6.23 -1.91
N ARG A 62 -11.75 5.24 -1.72
CA ARG A 62 -12.77 4.95 -2.73
C ARG A 62 -13.79 6.09 -2.84
N ARG A 63 -14.18 6.73 -1.73
CA ARG A 63 -15.10 7.89 -1.75
C ARG A 63 -14.46 9.16 -2.29
N LEU A 64 -13.21 9.44 -1.90
CA LEU A 64 -12.48 10.64 -2.32
C LEU A 64 -12.22 10.62 -3.84
N TRP A 65 -11.78 9.47 -4.37
CA TRP A 65 -11.40 9.33 -5.77
C TRP A 65 -12.54 8.86 -6.69
N ARG A 66 -13.76 8.66 -6.17
CA ARG A 66 -14.88 8.02 -6.90
C ARG A 66 -15.16 8.62 -8.28
N HIS A 67 -15.07 9.94 -8.42
CA HIS A 67 -15.37 10.63 -9.67
C HIS A 67 -14.25 10.47 -10.70
N VAL A 68 -12.99 10.45 -10.23
CA VAL A 68 -11.82 10.19 -11.08
C VAL A 68 -11.88 8.77 -11.61
N THR A 69 -12.06 7.79 -10.73
CA THR A 69 -12.09 6.37 -11.11
C THR A 69 -13.30 6.05 -12.00
N ALA A 70 -14.48 6.63 -11.72
CA ALA A 70 -15.66 6.47 -12.56
C ALA A 70 -15.49 7.07 -13.96
N ALA A 71 -14.75 8.18 -14.09
CA ALA A 71 -14.43 8.79 -15.38
C ALA A 71 -13.38 7.99 -16.15
N LEU A 72 -12.34 7.51 -15.48
CA LEU A 72 -11.30 6.64 -16.09
C LEU A 72 -11.91 5.33 -16.61
N LEU A 73 -12.79 4.69 -15.85
CA LEU A 73 -13.48 3.47 -16.28
C LEU A 73 -14.33 3.68 -17.55
N ARG A 74 -14.82 4.90 -17.76
CA ARG A 74 -15.59 5.30 -18.96
C ARG A 74 -14.72 5.98 -20.02
N ASN A 75 -13.40 5.94 -19.87
CA ASN A 75 -12.42 6.58 -20.74
C ASN A 75 -12.66 8.10 -20.97
N ARG A 76 -13.26 8.79 -19.98
CA ARG A 76 -13.54 10.24 -20.02
C ARG A 76 -12.40 11.03 -19.39
N ILE A 77 -11.28 11.15 -20.10
CA ILE A 77 -10.03 11.71 -19.57
C ILE A 77 -10.20 13.16 -19.07
N ASN A 78 -10.88 14.03 -19.82
CA ASN A 78 -11.10 15.43 -19.43
C ASN A 78 -11.86 15.55 -18.10
N VAL A 79 -12.84 14.68 -17.88
CA VAL A 79 -13.62 14.63 -16.63
C VAL A 79 -12.74 14.13 -15.48
N ALA A 80 -11.94 13.08 -15.71
CA ALA A 80 -11.01 12.55 -14.71
C ALA A 80 -9.99 13.60 -14.28
N THR A 81 -9.38 14.33 -15.23
CA THR A 81 -8.42 15.41 -14.98
C THR A 81 -9.06 16.54 -14.17
N THR A 82 -10.28 16.94 -14.51
CA THR A 82 -11.01 18.00 -13.79
C THR A 82 -11.32 17.59 -12.35
N ALA A 83 -11.82 16.37 -12.15
CA ALA A 83 -12.09 15.83 -10.82
C ALA A 83 -10.80 15.68 -9.97
N LYS A 84 -9.70 15.21 -10.58
CA LYS A 84 -8.38 15.12 -9.93
C LYS A 84 -7.90 16.50 -9.50
N ARG A 85 -7.98 17.50 -10.39
CA ARG A 85 -7.58 18.88 -10.12
C ARG A 85 -8.35 19.46 -8.93
N LEU A 86 -9.66 19.21 -8.83
CA LEU A 86 -10.48 19.68 -7.71
C LEU A 86 -9.96 19.13 -6.37
N ILE A 87 -9.67 17.83 -6.30
CA ILE A 87 -9.14 17.17 -5.08
C ILE A 87 -7.79 17.79 -4.70
N GLU A 88 -6.87 17.91 -5.66
CA GLU A 88 -5.51 18.42 -5.42
C GLU A 88 -5.50 19.91 -5.06
N GLN A 89 -6.36 20.72 -5.68
CA GLN A 89 -6.50 22.14 -5.33
C GLN A 89 -7.04 22.32 -3.93
N ARG A 90 -8.06 21.53 -3.52
CA ARG A 90 -8.54 21.53 -2.13
C ARG A 90 -7.40 21.20 -1.16
N GLN A 91 -6.64 20.14 -1.42
CA GLN A 91 -5.52 19.75 -0.54
C GLN A 91 -4.42 20.82 -0.47
N ARG A 92 -4.11 21.48 -1.60
CA ARG A 92 -3.14 22.59 -1.64
C ARG A 92 -3.62 23.81 -0.86
N ALA A 93 -4.90 24.15 -0.96
CA ALA A 93 -5.50 25.25 -0.20
C ALA A 93 -5.49 24.95 1.31
N GLU A 94 -5.89 23.74 1.72
CA GLU A 94 -5.84 23.34 3.13
C GLU A 94 -4.40 23.31 3.67
N ALA A 95 -3.41 22.90 2.85
CA ALA A 95 -2.00 22.94 3.25
C ALA A 95 -1.49 24.37 3.43
N LYS A 96 -1.85 25.28 2.52
CA LYS A 96 -1.53 26.71 2.64
C LYS A 96 -2.15 27.31 3.91
N GLN A 97 -3.42 27.01 4.19
CA GLN A 97 -4.10 27.47 5.39
C GLN A 97 -3.42 26.97 6.68
N ARG A 98 -2.98 25.71 6.72
CA ARG A 98 -2.25 25.17 7.88
C ARG A 98 -0.92 25.91 8.09
N LEU A 99 -0.18 26.17 7.01
CA LEU A 99 1.07 26.92 7.07
C LEU A 99 0.86 28.34 7.60
N GLU A 100 -0.15 29.05 7.08
CA GLU A 100 -0.50 30.41 7.51
C GLU A 100 -0.91 30.47 8.99
N LYS A 101 -1.52 29.40 9.51
CA LYS A 101 -1.89 29.28 10.93
C LYS A 101 -0.75 28.75 11.82
N GLY A 102 0.39 28.35 11.24
CA GLY A 102 1.46 27.67 11.98
C GLY A 102 1.08 26.27 12.49
N GLU A 103 0.01 25.66 11.95
CA GLU A 103 -0.47 24.34 12.35
C GLU A 103 0.38 23.24 11.70
N ARG A 104 0.83 22.27 12.51
CA ARG A 104 1.49 21.06 11.99
C ARG A 104 0.46 20.08 11.44
N TRP A 105 0.85 19.36 10.38
CA TRP A 105 0.03 18.26 9.88
C TRP A 105 -0.07 17.15 10.93
N LYS A 106 -1.30 16.79 11.29
CA LYS A 106 -1.59 15.70 12.23
C LYS A 106 -2.23 14.54 11.48
N THR A 107 -1.58 13.38 11.53
CA THR A 107 -2.08 12.11 11.03
C THR A 107 -3.15 11.53 11.95
N ARG A 108 -4.10 10.76 11.39
CA ARG A 108 -5.23 10.21 12.16
C ARG A 108 -4.90 8.90 12.88
N TYR A 109 -4.16 8.02 12.21
CA TYR A 109 -3.99 6.62 12.63
C TYR A 109 -2.57 6.24 13.02
N PHE A 110 -1.61 7.10 12.68
CA PHE A 110 -0.20 6.84 12.94
C PHE A 110 0.41 8.03 13.66
N SER A 111 1.41 7.79 14.49
CA SER A 111 2.18 8.82 15.19
C SER A 111 3.67 8.62 14.92
N LEU A 112 4.40 9.73 14.85
CA LEU A 112 5.85 9.70 14.71
C LEU A 112 6.47 9.58 16.10
N THR A 113 7.33 8.60 16.30
CA THR A 113 8.11 8.38 17.51
C THR A 113 9.34 9.28 17.56
N SER A 114 10.02 9.31 18.72
CA SER A 114 11.26 10.07 18.92
C SER A 114 12.43 9.62 18.03
N ASN A 115 12.43 8.37 17.56
CA ASN A 115 13.41 7.83 16.63
C ASN A 115 12.99 7.96 15.15
N ASN A 116 12.06 8.88 14.84
CA ASN A 116 11.54 9.12 13.49
C ASN A 116 10.91 7.88 12.81
N THR A 117 10.33 6.95 13.59
CA THR A 117 9.57 5.83 13.04
C THR A 117 8.06 6.09 13.17
N TRP A 118 7.27 5.53 12.25
CA TRP A 118 5.81 5.64 12.31
C TRP A 118 5.25 4.41 13.01
N VAL A 119 4.47 4.64 14.06
CA VAL A 119 3.73 3.59 14.77
C VAL A 119 2.24 3.77 14.55
N PHE A 120 1.53 2.65 14.37
CA PHE A 120 0.07 2.67 14.36
C PHE A 120 -0.42 2.94 15.79
N ASN A 121 -1.42 3.80 15.93
CA ASN A 121 -1.88 4.26 17.24
C ASN A 121 -2.59 3.16 18.05
N ASP A 122 -3.20 2.17 17.38
CA ASP A 122 -3.99 1.10 18.00
C ASP A 122 -3.48 -0.30 17.61
N PRO A 123 -2.21 -0.65 17.91
CA PRO A 123 -1.58 -1.89 17.47
C PRO A 123 -2.35 -3.13 17.98
N LEU A 124 -2.28 -4.23 17.22
CA LEU A 124 -3.01 -5.46 17.55
C LEU A 124 -2.54 -6.07 18.86
N GLU A 125 -1.24 -5.92 19.16
CA GLU A 125 -0.59 -6.38 20.39
C GLU A 125 -1.16 -5.74 21.65
N MET A 126 -1.79 -4.55 21.54
CA MET A 126 -2.42 -3.85 22.66
C MET A 126 -3.92 -4.19 22.83
N ARG A 127 -4.47 -5.06 21.98
CA ARG A 127 -5.90 -5.44 22.02
C ARG A 127 -6.13 -6.85 22.60
N LEU A 128 -5.05 -7.56 22.91
CA LEU A 128 -5.05 -8.87 23.57
C LEU A 128 -4.84 -8.66 25.08
#